data_AF-A0AAD8PK35-F1
#
_entry.id   AF-A0AAD8PK35-F1
#
_cell.length_a   1.000
_cell.length_b   1.000
_cell.length_c   1.000
_cell.angle_alpha   90.00
_cell.angle_beta   90.00
_cell.angle_gamma   90.00
#
_symmetry.space_group_name_H-M   'P 1'
#
loop_
_entity.id
_entity.type
_entity.pdbx_description
1 polymer ?
#
loop_
_entity_poly.entity_id
_entity_poly.type
_entity_poly.pdbx_seq_one_letter_code
_entity_poly.pdbx_strand_id
1 'polypeptide(L)'
;MPPRTKNAIIKDEEWMRVQPIIRRLYLLEDKSLKDVISTLSMFHDFRPRLVNFKAQLESKLKQWHMTKNMTSLEWKHVDARIRRRRLQGKESKVYLSGIPLRPATVEKARSRHSFESTLDRLAGKAPPSPKDLSLIIRTPSPPAEGSTWVRSSSPSAAVAH
;
A
#
# COMPACT_ATOMS: atom_id res chain seq x y z
N MET A 1 -34.30 -28.62 15.62
CA MET A 1 -33.71 -27.52 14.82
C MET A 1 -32.44 -27.06 15.51
N PRO A 2 -31.29 -26.96 14.81
CA PRO A 2 -30.09 -26.38 15.41
C PRO A 2 -30.31 -24.87 15.65
N PRO A 3 -29.74 -24.29 16.71
CA PRO A 3 -29.99 -22.90 17.07
C PRO A 3 -29.41 -21.96 16.01
N ARG A 4 -30.24 -21.01 15.55
CA ARG A 4 -29.89 -19.93 14.62
C ARG A 4 -28.70 -19.16 15.19
N THR A 5 -27.52 -19.34 14.59
CA THR A 5 -26.28 -18.68 15.01
C THR A 5 -26.51 -17.17 15.01
N LYS A 6 -26.39 -16.55 16.18
CA LYS A 6 -26.63 -15.12 16.39
C LYS A 6 -25.64 -14.34 15.52
N ASN A 7 -26.15 -13.47 14.64
CA ASN A 7 -25.34 -12.50 13.89
C ASN A 7 -24.80 -11.45 14.87
N ALA A 8 -23.81 -11.81 15.69
CA ALA A 8 -23.18 -10.86 16.58
C ALA A 8 -22.34 -9.88 15.75
N ILE A 9 -22.60 -8.59 15.95
CA ILE A 9 -21.79 -7.51 15.39
C ILE A 9 -20.65 -7.28 16.38
N ILE A 10 -19.40 -7.39 15.92
CA ILE A 10 -18.20 -7.12 16.72
C ILE A 10 -18.14 -5.61 16.98
N LYS A 11 -17.86 -5.19 18.22
CA LYS A 11 -17.81 -3.77 18.56
C LYS A 11 -16.60 -3.08 17.94
N ASP A 12 -16.70 -1.78 17.70
CA ASP A 12 -15.62 -1.01 17.07
C ASP A 12 -14.34 -1.01 17.92
N GLU A 13 -14.43 -1.05 19.24
CA GLU A 13 -13.26 -1.12 20.13
C GLU A 13 -12.49 -2.43 19.96
N GLU A 14 -13.19 -3.54 19.73
CA GLU A 14 -12.57 -4.85 19.48
C GLU A 14 -11.84 -4.83 18.13
N TRP A 15 -12.45 -4.22 17.11
CA TRP A 15 -11.83 -4.03 15.80
C TRP A 15 -10.58 -3.15 15.87
N MET A 16 -10.59 -2.08 16.66
CA MET A 16 -9.43 -1.20 16.84
C MET A 16 -8.24 -1.93 17.48
N ARG A 17 -8.48 -2.84 18.44
CA ARG A 17 -7.42 -3.64 19.08
C ARG A 17 -6.70 -4.54 18.07
N VAL A 18 -7.44 -5.17 17.16
CA VAL A 18 -6.88 -6.08 16.16
C VAL A 18 -6.44 -5.37 14.87
N GLN A 19 -6.82 -4.11 14.66
CA GLN A 19 -6.52 -3.35 13.45
C GLN A 19 -5.01 -3.32 13.11
N PRO A 20 -4.07 -3.08 14.04
CA PRO A 20 -2.64 -3.10 13.72
C PRO A 20 -2.15 -4.49 13.29
N ILE A 21 -2.70 -5.55 13.89
CA ILE A 21 -2.38 -6.93 13.55
C ILE A 21 -2.89 -7.25 12.15
N ILE A 22 -4.13 -6.89 11.85
CA ILE A 22 -4.73 -7.02 10.52
C ILE A 22 -3.90 -6.26 9.50
N ARG A 23 -3.51 -5.02 9.79
CA ARG A 23 -2.67 -4.20 8.92
C ARG A 23 -1.36 -4.90 8.57
N ARG A 24 -0.67 -5.44 9.58
CA ARG A 24 0.58 -6.18 9.39
C ARG A 24 0.37 -7.44 8.55
N LEU A 25 -0.56 -8.32 8.96
CA LEU A 25 -0.79 -9.59 8.27
C LEU A 25 -1.25 -9.37 6.83
N TYR A 26 -2.22 -8.47 6.64
CA TYR A 26 -2.84 -8.24 5.34
C TYR A 26 -1.92 -7.45 4.42
N LEU A 27 -1.40 -6.29 4.84
CA LEU A 27 -0.68 -5.39 3.94
C LEU A 27 0.84 -5.62 3.90
N LEU A 28 1.48 -5.95 5.03
CA LEU A 28 2.95 -6.10 5.09
C LEU A 28 3.39 -7.53 4.78
N GLU A 29 2.69 -8.53 5.31
CA GLU A 29 2.99 -9.95 5.08
C GLU A 29 2.26 -10.54 3.87
N ASP A 30 1.48 -9.72 3.15
CA ASP A 30 0.69 -10.07 1.97
C ASP A 30 -0.23 -11.29 2.16
N LYS A 31 -0.68 -11.58 3.39
CA LYS A 31 -1.54 -12.74 3.66
C LYS A 31 -2.91 -12.59 3.02
N SER A 32 -3.49 -13.72 2.60
CA SER A 32 -4.86 -13.73 2.08
C SER A 32 -5.87 -13.41 3.18
N LEU A 33 -7.07 -12.96 2.81
CA LEU A 33 -8.13 -12.71 3.78
C LEU A 33 -8.45 -13.96 4.61
N LYS A 34 -8.38 -15.15 3.99
CA LYS A 34 -8.59 -16.44 4.66
C LYS A 34 -7.52 -16.67 5.73
N ASP A 35 -6.26 -16.41 5.41
CA ASP A 35 -5.15 -16.62 6.37
C ASP A 35 -5.18 -15.60 7.51
N VAL A 36 -5.58 -14.36 7.22
CA VAL A 36 -5.82 -13.34 8.25
C VAL A 36 -6.92 -13.83 9.20
N ILE A 37 -8.04 -14.34 8.69
CA ILE A 37 -9.13 -14.91 9.50
C ILE A 37 -8.62 -16.09 10.33
N SER A 38 -7.87 -17.02 9.73
CA SER A 38 -7.29 -18.17 10.45
C SER A 38 -6.35 -17.72 11.57
N THR A 39 -5.51 -16.72 11.31
CA THR A 39 -4.58 -16.17 12.32
C THR A 39 -5.36 -15.47 13.43
N LEU A 40 -6.39 -14.69 13.09
CA LEU A 40 -7.28 -14.05 14.06
C LEU A 40 -8.07 -15.06 14.90
N SER A 41 -8.30 -16.27 14.38
CA SER A 41 -8.98 -17.36 15.09
C SER A 41 -8.15 -17.99 16.18
N MET A 42 -6.83 -17.83 16.13
CA MET A 42 -5.92 -18.29 17.17
C MET A 42 -5.88 -17.34 18.37
N PHE A 43 -6.36 -16.10 18.23
CA PHE A 43 -6.48 -15.18 19.36
C PHE A 43 -7.75 -15.52 20.15
N HIS A 44 -7.58 -16.06 21.36
CA HIS A 44 -8.67 -16.52 22.21
C HIS A 44 -9.74 -15.44 22.50
N ASP A 45 -9.38 -14.16 22.43
CA ASP A 45 -10.26 -13.02 22.71
C ASP A 45 -11.04 -12.51 21.49
N PHE A 46 -10.70 -12.95 20.27
CA PHE A 46 -11.38 -12.51 19.06
C PHE A 46 -12.18 -13.68 18.49
N ARG A 47 -13.49 -13.49 18.21
CA ARG A 47 -14.39 -14.57 17.78
C ARG A 47 -14.69 -14.53 16.27
N PRO A 48 -13.81 -15.05 15.40
CA PRO A 48 -14.06 -15.21 13.97
C PRO A 48 -15.00 -16.36 13.60
N ARG A 49 -15.52 -17.11 14.59
CA ARG A 49 -16.54 -18.17 14.38
C ARG A 49 -17.93 -17.61 13.99
N LEU A 50 -18.05 -16.30 13.77
CA LEU A 50 -19.27 -15.66 13.31
C LEU A 50 -19.44 -15.86 11.80
N VAL A 51 -20.63 -16.30 11.38
CA VAL A 51 -20.98 -16.60 9.97
C VAL A 51 -20.68 -15.41 9.04
N ASN A 52 -20.74 -14.18 9.55
CA ASN A 52 -20.51 -12.95 8.79
C ASN A 52 -19.16 -12.28 9.06
N PHE A 53 -18.23 -12.94 9.76
CA PHE A 53 -16.96 -12.33 10.14
C PHE A 53 -16.14 -11.87 8.92
N LYS A 54 -16.10 -12.68 7.87
CA LYS A 54 -15.43 -12.33 6.60
C LYS A 54 -15.99 -11.03 6.00
N ALA A 55 -17.32 -10.92 5.90
CA ALA A 55 -17.98 -9.73 5.34
C ALA A 55 -17.75 -8.49 6.23
N GLN A 56 -17.76 -8.66 7.55
CA GLN A 56 -17.42 -7.58 8.48
C GLN A 56 -15.97 -7.12 8.29
N LEU A 57 -15.03 -8.06 8.17
CA LEU A 57 -13.62 -7.76 7.93
C LEU A 57 -13.39 -7.05 6.59
N GLU A 58 -14.05 -7.48 5.51
CA GLU A 58 -14.00 -6.80 4.21
C GLU A 58 -14.50 -5.36 4.30
N SER A 59 -15.61 -5.14 5.02
CA SER A 59 -16.14 -3.80 5.29
C SER A 59 -15.14 -2.95 6.09
N LYS A 60 -14.50 -3.51 7.12
CA LYS A 60 -13.49 -2.83 7.93
C LYS A 60 -12.22 -2.51 7.13
N LEU A 61 -11.74 -3.41 6.29
CA LEU A 61 -10.61 -3.13 5.40
C LEU A 61 -10.92 -1.95 4.46
N LYS A 62 -12.14 -1.87 3.94
CA LYS A 62 -12.59 -0.73 3.14
C LYS A 62 -12.68 0.55 3.96
N GLN A 63 -13.25 0.50 5.16
CA GLN A 63 -13.36 1.65 6.07
C GLN A 63 -11.98 2.19 6.48
N TRP A 64 -11.00 1.30 6.67
CA TRP A 64 -9.64 1.66 7.02
C TRP A 64 -8.74 1.98 5.83
N HIS A 65 -9.29 2.01 4.61
CA HIS A 65 -8.55 2.26 3.38
C HIS A 65 -7.34 1.32 3.21
N MET A 66 -7.50 0.05 3.62
CA MET A 66 -6.49 -1.00 3.51
C MET A 66 -6.71 -1.82 2.24
N THR A 67 -6.15 -1.36 1.14
CA THR A 67 -6.19 -2.01 -0.18
C THR A 67 -4.81 -2.48 -0.60
N LYS A 68 -4.75 -3.62 -1.30
CA LYS A 68 -3.51 -4.17 -1.89
C LYS A 68 -3.33 -3.78 -3.36
N ASN A 69 -4.44 -3.54 -4.04
CA ASN A 69 -4.50 -3.38 -5.48
C ASN A 69 -5.20 -2.07 -5.82
N MET A 70 -4.75 -1.46 -6.91
CA MET A 70 -5.41 -0.33 -7.54
C MET A 70 -6.17 -0.80 -8.78
N THR A 71 -7.29 -0.14 -9.03
CA THR A 71 -8.08 -0.24 -10.25
C THR A 71 -7.34 0.38 -11.45
N SER A 72 -7.77 0.03 -12.67
CA SER A 72 -7.22 0.62 -13.90
C SER A 72 -7.34 2.15 -13.93
N LEU A 73 -8.45 2.69 -13.39
CA LEU A 73 -8.68 4.14 -13.31
C LEU A 73 -7.70 4.83 -12.35
N GLU A 74 -7.44 4.21 -11.20
CA GLU A 74 -6.45 4.70 -10.24
C GLU A 74 -5.05 4.68 -10.86
N TRP A 75 -4.68 3.61 -11.58
CA TRP A 75 -3.40 3.56 -12.29
C TRP A 75 -3.26 4.65 -13.36
N LYS A 76 -4.33 4.95 -14.12
CA LYS A 76 -4.33 6.08 -15.07
C LYS A 76 -4.09 7.41 -14.36
N HIS A 77 -4.73 7.63 -13.21
CA HIS A 77 -4.50 8.83 -12.41
C HIS A 77 -3.05 8.92 -11.89
N VAL A 78 -2.51 7.80 -11.38
CA VAL A 78 -1.12 7.71 -10.92
C VAL A 78 -0.16 8.07 -12.05
N ASP A 79 -0.35 7.47 -13.22
CA ASP A 79 0.49 7.71 -14.39
C ASP A 79 0.45 9.18 -14.85
N ALA A 80 -0.75 9.76 -14.98
CA ALA A 80 -0.91 11.17 -15.34
C ALA A 80 -0.18 12.10 -14.34
N ARG A 81 -0.25 11.79 -13.04
CA ARG A 81 0.40 12.57 -11.99
C ARG A 81 1.92 12.40 -12.00
N ILE A 82 2.43 11.19 -12.26
CA ILE A 82 3.87 10.92 -12.44
C ILE A 82 4.39 11.69 -13.66
N ARG A 83 3.71 11.59 -14.82
CA ARG A 83 4.08 12.32 -16.04
C ARG A 83 4.16 13.83 -15.80
N ARG A 84 3.13 14.42 -15.18
CA ARG A 84 3.09 15.85 -14.85
C ARG A 84 4.26 16.27 -13.94
N ARG A 85 4.59 15.46 -12.94
CA ARG A 85 5.70 15.74 -12.02
C ARG A 85 7.07 15.60 -12.68
N ARG A 86 7.22 14.62 -13.57
CA ARG A 86 8.45 14.44 -14.37
C ARG A 86 8.70 15.64 -15.28
N LEU A 87 7.66 16.23 -15.89
CA LEU A 87 7.78 17.47 -16.66
C LEU A 87 8.27 18.66 -15.81
N GLN A 88 8.04 18.63 -14.51
CA GLN A 88 8.54 19.62 -13.55
C GLN A 88 9.90 19.24 -12.95
N GLY A 89 10.58 18.20 -13.46
CA GLY A 89 11.86 17.72 -12.94
C GLY A 89 11.77 17.02 -11.57
N LYS A 90 10.58 16.59 -11.13
CA LYS A 90 10.38 15.98 -9.80
C LYS A 90 10.23 14.46 -9.88
N GLU A 91 11.00 13.76 -9.05
CA GLU A 91 10.79 12.34 -8.81
C GLU A 91 9.48 12.07 -8.06
N SER A 92 8.97 10.84 -8.20
CA SER A 92 7.70 10.42 -7.61
C SER A 92 7.82 9.06 -6.95
N LYS A 93 7.48 8.98 -5.66
CA LYS A 93 7.22 7.71 -4.97
C LYS A 93 5.72 7.55 -4.78
N VAL A 94 5.21 6.37 -5.09
CA VAL A 94 3.80 6.01 -4.97
C VAL A 94 3.62 5.15 -3.73
N TYR A 95 2.65 5.50 -2.90
CA TYR A 95 2.28 4.77 -1.71
C TYR A 95 0.84 4.31 -1.84
N LEU A 96 0.58 3.05 -1.53
CA LEU A 96 -0.77 2.48 -1.45
C LEU A 96 -1.01 1.97 -0.03
N SER A 97 -2.08 2.44 0.60
CA SER A 97 -2.42 2.12 2.00
C SER A 97 -1.28 2.46 2.98
N GLY A 98 -0.45 3.45 2.64
CA GLY A 98 0.76 3.84 3.37
C GLY A 98 2.00 2.98 3.12
N ILE A 99 1.94 1.99 2.23
CA ILE A 99 3.09 1.15 1.86
C ILE A 99 3.74 1.69 0.57
N PRO A 100 5.06 1.91 0.54
CA PRO A 100 5.75 2.33 -0.67
C PRO A 100 5.73 1.21 -1.72
N LEU A 101 5.28 1.55 -2.93
CA LEU A 101 5.35 0.64 -4.07
C LEU A 101 6.75 0.66 -4.68
N ARG A 102 7.25 -0.53 -5.06
CA ARG A 102 8.53 -0.64 -5.75
C ARG A 102 8.45 0.03 -7.13
N PRO A 103 9.47 0.80 -7.56
CA PRO A 103 9.46 1.46 -8.86
C PRO A 103 9.18 0.50 -10.04
N ALA A 104 9.76 -0.70 -10.02
CA ALA A 104 9.52 -1.72 -11.05
C ALA A 104 8.05 -2.15 -11.14
N THR A 105 7.38 -2.27 -9.99
CA THR A 105 5.94 -2.60 -9.93
C THR A 105 5.10 -1.46 -10.51
N VAL A 106 5.45 -0.22 -10.16
CA VAL A 106 4.79 0.98 -10.68
C VAL A 106 4.95 1.05 -12.20
N GLU A 107 6.14 0.81 -12.73
CA GLU A 107 6.39 0.87 -14.17
C GLU A 107 5.61 -0.20 -14.94
N LYS A 108 5.62 -1.45 -14.45
CA LYS A 108 4.87 -2.55 -15.03
C LYS A 108 3.36 -2.30 -15.01
N ALA A 109 2.84 -1.72 -13.93
CA ALA A 109 1.42 -1.39 -13.83
C ALA A 109 1.05 -0.21 -14.74
N ARG A 110 1.92 0.81 -14.82
CA ARG A 110 1.78 1.91 -15.78
C ARG A 110 1.70 1.35 -17.19
N SER A 111 2.68 0.57 -17.64
CA SER A 111 2.69 0.02 -19.01
C SER A 111 1.43 -0.78 -19.35
N ARG A 112 0.84 -1.48 -18.37
CA ARG A 112 -0.38 -2.27 -18.55
C ARG A 112 -1.67 -1.44 -18.61
N HIS A 113 -1.74 -0.33 -17.88
CA HIS A 113 -2.97 0.45 -17.68
C HIS A 113 -2.94 1.85 -18.31
N SER A 114 -1.78 2.32 -18.76
CA SER A 114 -1.56 3.68 -19.27
C SER A 114 -1.70 3.81 -20.78
N PHE A 115 -2.29 2.81 -21.46
CA PHE A 115 -2.63 2.97 -22.87
C PHE A 115 -3.68 4.10 -22.98
N GLU A 116 -3.25 5.20 -23.57
CA GLU A 116 -4.08 6.36 -23.91
C GLU A 116 -3.96 6.53 -25.41
N SER A 117 -5.10 6.57 -26.10
CA SER A 117 -5.12 6.83 -27.53
C SER A 117 -4.68 8.28 -27.80
N THR A 118 -4.21 8.56 -29.01
CA THR A 118 -3.86 9.93 -29.45
C THR A 118 -5.04 10.89 -29.28
N LEU A 119 -6.26 10.38 -29.43
CA LEU A 119 -7.51 11.12 -29.30
C LEU A 119 -7.83 11.44 -27.83
N ASP A 120 -7.59 10.49 -26.91
CA ASP A 120 -7.71 10.73 -25.46
C ASP A 120 -6.71 11.80 -24.97
N ARG A 121 -5.49 11.78 -25.53
CA ARG A 121 -4.45 12.76 -25.21
C ARG A 121 -4.81 14.16 -25.72
N LEU A 122 -5.40 14.27 -26.91
CA LEU A 122 -5.86 15.53 -27.48
C LEU A 122 -7.09 16.09 -26.75
N ALA A 123 -7.98 15.22 -26.28
CA ALA A 123 -9.17 15.60 -25.53
C ALA A 123 -8.87 16.19 -24.13
N GLY A 124 -7.62 16.08 -23.63
CA GLY A 124 -7.17 16.71 -22.39
C GLY A 124 -7.92 16.25 -21.13
N LYS A 125 -8.70 15.18 -21.19
CA LYS A 125 -9.48 14.69 -20.05
C LYS A 125 -8.54 14.07 -19.02
N ALA A 126 -8.22 14.83 -17.99
CA ALA A 126 -7.54 14.30 -16.83
C ALA A 126 -8.38 13.16 -16.22
N PRO A 127 -7.77 12.01 -15.88
CA PRO A 127 -8.48 10.95 -15.18
C PRO A 127 -9.09 11.52 -13.90
N PRO A 128 -10.37 11.21 -13.59
CA PRO A 128 -11.00 11.68 -12.37
C PRO A 128 -10.13 11.26 -11.18
N SER A 129 -10.01 12.16 -10.19
CA SER A 129 -9.25 11.85 -8.98
C SER A 129 -9.88 10.62 -8.32
N PRO A 130 -9.07 9.62 -7.93
CA PRO A 130 -9.54 8.53 -7.08
C PRO A 130 -10.24 9.13 -5.87
N LYS A 131 -11.41 8.59 -5.54
CA LYS A 131 -12.14 8.96 -4.33
C LYS A 131 -11.51 8.37 -3.06
N ASP A 132 -10.57 7.45 -3.23
CA ASP A 132 -10.00 6.67 -2.13
C ASP A 132 -8.73 7.32 -1.55
N LEU A 133 -8.71 7.47 -0.23
CA LEU A 133 -7.63 8.09 0.55
C LEU A 133 -6.38 7.19 0.69
N SER A 134 -6.44 5.95 0.19
CA SER A 134 -5.35 4.97 0.25
C SER A 134 -4.14 5.34 -0.60
N LEU A 135 -4.31 6.18 -1.63
CA LEU A 135 -3.27 6.47 -2.63
C LEU A 135 -2.60 7.83 -2.39
N ILE A 136 -1.28 7.82 -2.18
CA ILE A 136 -0.48 9.03 -1.98
C ILE A 136 0.70 9.04 -2.96
N ILE A 137 0.89 10.15 -3.68
CA ILE A 137 2.04 10.38 -4.57
C ILE A 137 2.81 11.58 -4.07
N ARG A 138 4.08 11.37 -3.68
CA ARG A 138 4.93 12.41 -3.09
C ARG A 138 6.33 12.41 -3.71
N THR A 139 6.99 13.57 -3.66
CA THR A 139 8.45 13.64 -3.85
C THR A 139 9.09 12.92 -2.66
N PRO A 140 10.08 12.03 -2.84
CA PRO A 140 10.92 11.65 -1.71
C PRO A 140 11.54 12.90 -1.08
N SER A 141 11.68 12.93 0.25
CA SER A 141 12.60 13.90 0.86
C SER A 141 13.98 13.74 0.22
N PRO A 142 14.72 14.83 -0.01
CA PRO A 142 16.12 14.74 -0.38
C PRO A 142 16.82 13.77 0.57
N PRO A 143 17.67 12.86 0.08
CA PRO A 143 18.56 12.11 0.96
C PRO A 143 19.27 13.12 1.85
N ALA A 144 19.25 12.92 3.16
CA ALA A 144 20.07 13.72 4.05
C ALA A 144 21.53 13.54 3.59
N GLU A 145 22.10 14.58 2.98
CA GLU A 145 23.49 14.59 2.59
C GLU A 145 24.34 14.48 3.87
N GLY A 146 25.00 13.34 4.08
CA GLY A 146 25.86 13.16 5.25
C GLY A 146 25.99 11.72 5.75
N SER A 147 26.38 10.78 4.89
CA SER A 147 27.03 9.54 5.34
C SER A 147 27.86 8.95 4.21
N THR A 148 28.81 9.74 3.71
CA THR A 148 29.99 9.18 3.06
C THR A 148 30.91 8.65 4.16
N TRP A 149 30.75 7.38 4.52
CA TRP A 149 31.85 6.66 5.17
C TRP A 149 32.97 6.51 4.13
N VAL A 150 33.84 7.52 4.06
CA VAL A 150 35.14 7.40 3.41
C VAL A 150 35.95 6.48 4.30
N ARG A 151 35.97 5.19 3.95
CA ARG A 151 36.92 4.23 4.49
C ARG A 151 38.28 4.58 3.89
N SER A 152 39.01 5.47 4.55
CA SER A 152 40.39 5.77 4.22
C SER A 152 41.24 4.51 4.46
N SER A 153 41.57 3.83 3.37
CA SER A 153 42.66 2.86 3.32
C SER A 153 43.96 3.57 3.72
N SER A 154 44.56 3.16 4.83
CA SER A 154 45.93 3.58 5.19
C SER A 154 46.94 2.67 4.48
N PRO A 155 47.94 3.21 3.76
CA PRO A 155 49.19 2.51 3.52
C PRO A 155 50.16 2.81 4.67
N SER A 156 50.48 1.81 5.48
CA SER A 156 51.52 1.91 6.51
C SER A 156 52.88 1.94 5.83
N ALA A 157 53.51 3.12 5.85
CA ALA A 157 54.85 3.34 5.32
C ALA A 157 55.93 2.69 6.19
N ALA A 158 56.97 2.23 5.52
CA ALA A 158 58.26 1.82 6.07
C ALA A 158 58.96 2.97 6.80
N VAL A 159 59.72 2.64 7.85
CA VAL A 159 60.89 3.42 8.28
C VAL A 159 62.01 2.45 8.64
N ALA A 160 63.12 2.60 7.93
CA ALA A 160 64.44 2.11 8.26
C ALA A 160 65.21 3.22 9.01
N HIS A 161 65.97 2.80 10.03
CA HIS A 161 67.29 3.26 10.51
C HIS A 161 67.39 3.24 12.03
#